data_AF-A0A7C2I1P7-F1
#
_entry.id   AF-A0A7C2I1P7-F1
#
_cell.length_a   1.000
_cell.length_b   1.000
_cell.length_c   1.000
_cell.angle_alpha   90.00
_cell.angle_beta   90.00
_cell.angle_gamma   90.00
#
_symmetry.space_group_name_H-M   'P 1'
#
loop_
_entity.id
_entity.type
_entity.pdbx_description
1 polymer ?
#
loop_
_entity_poly.entity_id
_entity_poly.type
_entity_poly.pdbx_seq_one_letter_code
_entity_poly.pdbx_strand_id
1 'polypeptide(L)'
;MQHEVKPTFTVETSPEPSSRPRQPVRLRLRLRGVWEGGRCALDAEPATLTEAREAELEFSDRLGSVEVGGRFLDAADHPPSTRFPLPAADSNGFWRQVWEHALRALAGRLAREIDSRRREKSEASSPGVGWLPEEGALGEAIVDVYLPLLRRNDSRLIPPAGNSLEVEVDEFHRVGVLIAESPAARWERMNFQQAALLLAGALPRPACPAQLAPALRFADARRLSAPQLRHSLPRLLEGCGFKVPLALSAAGAEQISPEAEVSIALGLAPAEAAAWFEAPRQRSPEYYEAFGRVSQAIQRALRAWLPYLFFSELDRYSDAETAYPMLAYQASRPHSRKGSPEFTYDVMNPESVQRALRSASTPLAELLQSASAMLAASGREALAQRYRRLEPRALVEAVKRAPRAFQSLLAAEACFMSAVIKLALEARLLREEPAEAPRRLHRMISQFTEGLHQRLRRLYCGLSPVGLGSLVLIEANRALSLAHGLGVPLEAVVRIRPYSGQEAEFVLVRDGAPGAEPDAERL
;
A
#
# COMPACT_ATOMS: atom_id res chain seq x y z
N MET A 1 -34.56 -52.17 13.60
CA MET A 1 -34.37 -50.80 14.09
C MET A 1 -35.02 -49.84 13.10
N GLN A 2 -36.02 -49.09 13.56
CA GLN A 2 -36.70 -47.97 12.90
C GLN A 2 -35.77 -46.72 12.89
N HIS A 3 -35.91 -45.64 12.12
CA HIS A 3 -37.09 -44.99 11.54
C HIS A 3 -36.83 -44.37 10.15
N GLU A 4 -37.91 -44.35 9.37
CA GLU A 4 -38.19 -43.67 8.09
C GLU A 4 -39.19 -42.53 8.36
N VAL A 5 -39.13 -41.42 7.62
CA VAL A 5 -40.29 -40.52 7.38
C VAL A 5 -40.21 -39.95 5.96
N LYS A 6 -41.26 -40.20 5.17
CA LYS A 6 -41.64 -39.51 3.91
C LYS A 6 -42.49 -38.26 4.22
N PRO A 7 -42.61 -37.32 3.27
CA PRO A 7 -43.94 -37.16 2.70
C PRO A 7 -44.00 -36.96 1.18
N THR A 8 -45.16 -37.38 0.70
CA THR A 8 -45.78 -37.39 -0.63
C THR A 8 -46.34 -36.02 -1.02
N PHE A 9 -46.39 -35.69 -2.32
CA PHE A 9 -47.50 -34.91 -2.91
C PHE A 9 -47.83 -35.37 -4.33
N THR A 10 -49.11 -35.22 -4.63
CA THR A 10 -49.97 -35.82 -5.66
C THR A 10 -49.80 -35.21 -7.05
N VAL A 11 -49.96 -36.06 -8.07
CA VAL A 11 -50.30 -35.64 -9.44
C VAL A 11 -51.82 -35.74 -9.58
N GLU A 12 -52.49 -34.62 -9.81
CA GLU A 12 -53.81 -34.61 -10.45
C GLU A 12 -53.64 -34.24 -11.92
N THR A 13 -54.21 -35.07 -12.78
CA THR A 13 -54.30 -34.87 -14.22
C THR A 13 -55.67 -34.29 -14.61
N SER A 14 -55.61 -33.31 -15.53
CA SER A 14 -56.59 -32.99 -16.59
C SER A 14 -57.62 -31.86 -16.33
N PRO A 15 -58.10 -31.12 -17.36
CA PRO A 15 -57.60 -30.93 -18.73
C PRO A 15 -57.22 -29.47 -19.07
N GLU A 16 -56.50 -29.35 -20.18
CA GLU A 16 -56.23 -28.16 -21.01
C GLU A 16 -57.31 -27.05 -21.04
N PRO A 17 -56.90 -25.78 -21.28
CA PRO A 17 -56.69 -25.34 -22.67
C PRO A 17 -55.32 -24.70 -22.93
N SER A 18 -54.67 -25.22 -23.98
CA SER A 18 -53.73 -24.52 -24.86
C SER A 18 -52.72 -23.57 -24.22
N SER A 19 -51.51 -24.05 -23.94
CA SER A 19 -50.34 -23.17 -23.87
C SER A 19 -49.32 -23.62 -24.90
N ARG A 20 -49.03 -22.75 -25.87
CA ARG A 20 -47.96 -22.92 -26.84
C ARG A 20 -46.66 -23.27 -26.11
N PRO A 21 -45.79 -24.14 -26.67
CA PRO A 21 -44.47 -24.36 -26.10
C PRO A 21 -43.75 -23.01 -25.96
N ARG A 22 -43.39 -22.63 -24.73
CA ARG A 22 -42.61 -21.43 -24.47
C ARG A 22 -41.25 -21.63 -25.15
N GLN A 23 -40.96 -20.82 -26.16
CA GLN A 23 -39.64 -20.83 -26.79
C GLN A 23 -38.60 -20.36 -25.76
N PRO A 24 -37.45 -21.04 -25.64
CA PRO A 24 -36.37 -20.61 -24.77
C PRO A 24 -35.83 -19.26 -25.25
N VAL A 25 -35.70 -18.30 -24.33
CA VAL A 25 -35.02 -17.04 -24.61
C VAL A 25 -33.52 -17.32 -24.59
N ARG A 26 -32.87 -17.34 -25.77
CA ARG A 26 -31.41 -17.37 -25.86
C ARG A 26 -30.86 -15.99 -25.51
N LEU A 27 -30.14 -15.90 -24.39
CA LEU A 27 -29.43 -14.69 -23.97
C LEU A 27 -27.95 -14.84 -24.34
N ARG A 28 -27.46 -14.00 -25.25
CA ARG A 28 -26.04 -13.96 -25.64
C ARG A 28 -25.35 -12.82 -24.90
N LEU A 29 -24.51 -13.16 -23.93
CA LEU A 29 -23.73 -12.18 -23.14
C LEU A 29 -22.34 -12.00 -23.76
N ARG A 30 -22.04 -10.80 -24.25
CA ARG A 30 -20.71 -10.47 -24.80
C ARG A 30 -19.91 -9.69 -23.74
N LEU A 31 -18.95 -10.35 -23.11
CA LEU A 31 -18.06 -9.73 -22.13
C LEU A 31 -16.69 -9.46 -22.79
N ARG A 32 -16.29 -8.19 -22.84
CA ARG A 32 -14.93 -7.80 -23.24
C ARG A 32 -14.07 -7.64 -21.99
N GLY A 33 -13.20 -8.61 -21.74
CA GLY A 33 -12.08 -8.43 -20.81
C GLY A 33 -10.94 -7.72 -21.55
N VAL A 34 -10.58 -6.51 -21.13
CA VAL A 34 -9.36 -5.85 -21.60
C VAL A 34 -8.28 -6.09 -20.54
N TRP A 35 -7.22 -6.80 -20.90
CA TRP A 35 -6.05 -6.97 -20.05
C TRP A 35 -5.01 -5.92 -20.43
N GLU A 36 -5.00 -4.79 -19.74
CA GLU A 36 -3.95 -3.79 -19.89
C GLU A 36 -2.76 -4.18 -19.02
N GLY A 37 -1.83 -4.96 -19.58
CA GLY A 37 -0.46 -4.96 -19.11
C GLY A 37 0.09 -3.54 -19.28
N GLY A 38 0.22 -2.80 -18.18
CA GLY A 38 0.44 -1.35 -18.16
C GLY A 38 1.44 -0.86 -19.22
N ARG A 39 0.91 -0.20 -20.24
CA ARG A 39 1.66 0.71 -21.12
C ARG A 39 1.09 2.11 -20.90
N CYS A 40 1.92 3.01 -20.39
CA CYS A 40 1.61 4.43 -20.41
C CYS A 40 1.53 4.88 -21.87
N ALA A 41 0.33 5.26 -22.31
CA ALA A 41 0.07 5.86 -23.60
C ALA A 41 0.64 7.28 -23.63
N LEU A 42 1.73 7.48 -24.37
CA LEU A 42 2.05 8.73 -25.07
C LEU A 42 2.82 8.34 -26.35
N ASP A 43 2.01 8.07 -27.37
CA ASP A 43 2.24 7.93 -28.82
C ASP A 43 3.14 6.79 -29.34
N ALA A 44 2.49 5.70 -29.77
CA ALA A 44 2.91 4.85 -30.90
C ALA A 44 1.71 4.11 -31.50
N GLU A 45 1.67 4.02 -32.83
CA GLU A 45 0.67 3.33 -33.67
C GLU A 45 0.41 1.85 -33.27
N PRO A 46 -0.77 1.29 -33.62
CA PRO A 46 -1.23 0.02 -33.08
C PRO A 46 -0.59 -1.17 -33.78
N ALA A 47 0.31 -1.88 -33.10
CA ALA A 47 0.51 -3.30 -33.34
C ALA A 47 -0.51 -4.06 -32.48
N THR A 48 -1.59 -4.47 -33.11
CA THR A 48 -2.66 -5.29 -32.56
C THR A 48 -2.13 -6.65 -32.10
N LEU A 49 -2.17 -6.88 -30.79
CA LEU A 49 -2.27 -8.22 -30.21
C LEU A 49 -3.48 -8.21 -29.28
N THR A 50 -4.64 -8.46 -29.88
CA THR A 50 -5.92 -8.58 -29.20
C THR A 50 -6.24 -10.07 -29.13
N GLU A 51 -5.97 -10.72 -28.01
CA GLU A 51 -6.65 -11.99 -27.72
C GLU A 51 -8.05 -11.65 -27.23
N ALA A 52 -9.03 -11.72 -28.13
CA ALA A 52 -10.43 -11.79 -27.76
C ALA A 52 -10.75 -13.23 -27.38
N ARG A 53 -11.28 -13.45 -26.17
CA ARG A 53 -11.80 -14.77 -25.77
C ARG A 53 -13.33 -14.69 -25.70
N GLU A 54 -13.99 -15.57 -26.45
CA GLU A 54 -15.44 -15.69 -26.47
C GLU A 54 -15.87 -16.86 -25.58
N ALA A 55 -16.93 -16.67 -24.80
CA ALA A 55 -17.59 -17.73 -24.05
C ALA A 55 -19.08 -17.70 -24.38
N GLU A 56 -19.66 -18.86 -24.65
CA GLU A 56 -21.08 -19.03 -24.95
C GLU A 56 -21.74 -19.76 -23.76
N LEU A 57 -22.89 -19.27 -23.31
CA LEU A 57 -23.67 -19.86 -22.22
C LEU A 57 -25.06 -20.19 -22.76
N GLU A 58 -25.49 -21.44 -22.64
CA GLU A 58 -26.86 -21.86 -22.91
C GLU A 58 -27.62 -22.09 -21.61
N PHE A 59 -28.83 -21.54 -21.51
CA PHE A 59 -29.74 -21.80 -20.40
C PHE A 59 -30.82 -22.78 -20.85
N SER A 60 -30.98 -23.86 -20.08
CA SER A 60 -32.05 -24.85 -20.26
C SER A 60 -33.05 -24.73 -19.10
N ASP A 61 -34.34 -24.88 -19.39
CA ASP A 61 -35.47 -24.59 -18.50
C ASP A 61 -35.66 -25.58 -17.33
N ARG A 62 -34.64 -26.38 -17.01
CA ARG A 62 -34.66 -27.23 -15.81
C ARG A 62 -34.13 -26.44 -14.62
N LEU A 63 -35.02 -26.14 -13.67
CA LEU A 63 -34.67 -25.61 -12.35
C LEU A 63 -33.52 -26.45 -11.74
N GLY A 64 -32.31 -25.90 -11.75
CA GLY A 64 -31.17 -26.42 -11.00
C GLY A 64 -29.93 -26.88 -11.79
N SER A 65 -29.88 -26.84 -13.12
CA SER A 65 -28.65 -27.22 -13.86
C SER A 65 -28.22 -26.17 -14.90
N VAL A 66 -27.02 -25.60 -14.71
CA VAL A 66 -26.30 -24.79 -15.70
C VAL A 66 -25.22 -25.67 -16.32
N GLU A 67 -25.31 -26.00 -17.60
CA GLU A 67 -24.18 -26.58 -18.34
C GLU A 67 -23.38 -25.45 -18.98
N VAL A 68 -22.12 -25.33 -18.58
CA VAL A 68 -21.17 -24.36 -19.16
C VAL A 68 -20.27 -25.11 -20.15
N GLY A 69 -20.59 -25.01 -21.44
CA GLY A 69 -19.75 -25.54 -22.51
C GLY A 69 -18.86 -24.46 -23.13
N GLY A 70 -17.56 -24.45 -22.83
CA GLY A 70 -16.58 -23.59 -23.51
C GLY A 70 -15.77 -24.37 -24.54
N ARG A 71 -15.68 -23.88 -25.79
CA ARG A 71 -14.69 -24.37 -26.77
C ARG A 71 -13.46 -23.46 -26.77
N PHE A 72 -12.28 -24.05 -26.69
CA PHE A 72 -11.00 -23.36 -26.83
C PHE A 72 -10.52 -23.46 -28.28
N LEU A 73 -10.08 -22.34 -28.85
CA LEU A 73 -9.32 -22.32 -30.11
C LEU A 73 -7.85 -22.12 -29.74
N ASP A 74 -7.05 -23.18 -29.87
CA ASP A 74 -5.59 -23.09 -29.75
C ASP A 74 -5.02 -22.49 -31.03
N ALA A 75 -4.34 -21.34 -30.90
CA ALA A 75 -3.48 -20.83 -31.95
C ALA A 75 -2.06 -21.36 -31.70
N ALA A 76 -1.58 -22.20 -32.62
CA ALA A 76 -0.20 -22.62 -32.71
C ALA A 76 0.69 -21.45 -33.17
N ASP A 77 1.75 -21.18 -32.41
CA ASP A 77 3.14 -21.04 -32.88
C ASP A 77 3.99 -20.36 -31.79
N HIS A 78 5.14 -20.95 -31.49
CA HIS A 78 6.08 -20.47 -30.47
C HIS A 78 6.90 -19.25 -30.97
N PRO A 79 7.08 -18.21 -30.12
CA PRO A 79 8.32 -17.44 -30.11
C PRO A 79 8.99 -17.42 -28.71
N PRO A 80 10.24 -16.95 -28.61
CA PRO A 80 11.23 -17.57 -27.74
C PRO A 80 11.24 -17.07 -26.30
N SER A 81 11.64 -18.01 -25.43
CA SER A 81 12.01 -17.91 -24.02
C SER A 81 12.15 -16.50 -23.41
N THR A 82 11.13 -16.05 -22.68
CA THR A 82 11.23 -15.00 -21.67
C THR A 82 11.53 -15.60 -20.30
N ARG A 83 12.64 -15.16 -19.69
CA ARG A 83 13.09 -15.55 -18.35
C ARG A 83 12.35 -14.78 -17.25
N PHE A 84 11.05 -15.05 -17.09
CA PHE A 84 10.34 -14.70 -15.87
C PHE A 84 9.57 -15.93 -15.38
N PRO A 85 9.60 -16.25 -14.07
CA PRO A 85 8.77 -17.31 -13.54
C PRO A 85 7.30 -16.85 -13.63
N LEU A 86 6.57 -17.37 -14.61
CA LEU A 86 5.11 -17.36 -14.61
C LEU A 86 4.63 -18.10 -13.35
N PRO A 87 3.57 -17.63 -12.68
CA PRO A 87 2.94 -18.38 -11.60
C PRO A 87 2.46 -19.73 -12.16
N ALA A 88 2.53 -20.76 -11.32
CA ALA A 88 2.32 -22.16 -11.65
C ALA A 88 1.06 -22.47 -12.49
N ALA A 89 1.06 -23.65 -13.10
CA ALA A 89 0.14 -24.19 -14.11
C ALA A 89 -1.38 -24.16 -13.81
N ASP A 90 -1.84 -23.55 -12.72
CA ASP A 90 -3.25 -23.51 -12.30
C ASP A 90 -3.87 -22.10 -12.34
N SER A 91 -3.18 -21.10 -12.92
CA SER A 91 -3.73 -19.76 -13.11
C SER A 91 -5.00 -19.76 -13.98
N ASN A 92 -5.07 -20.63 -14.99
CA ASN A 92 -6.26 -20.79 -15.83
C ASN A 92 -7.45 -21.40 -15.06
N GLY A 93 -7.20 -22.35 -14.15
CA GLY A 93 -8.23 -22.94 -13.30
C GLY A 93 -8.80 -21.93 -12.31
N PHE A 94 -7.93 -21.13 -11.69
CA PHE A 94 -8.31 -20.03 -10.81
C PHE A 94 -9.16 -18.97 -11.54
N TRP A 95 -8.68 -18.48 -12.69
CA TRP A 95 -9.41 -17.45 -13.45
C TRP A 95 -10.75 -17.97 -13.99
N ARG A 96 -10.82 -19.24 -14.41
CA ARG A 96 -12.08 -19.88 -14.79
C ARG A 96 -13.07 -19.90 -13.62
N GLN A 97 -12.65 -20.29 -12.42
CA GLN A 97 -13.53 -20.33 -11.25
C GLN A 97 -14.04 -18.93 -10.85
N VAL A 98 -13.17 -17.91 -10.90
CA VAL A 98 -13.55 -16.52 -10.62
C VAL A 98 -14.59 -16.02 -11.63
N TRP A 99 -14.35 -16.28 -12.92
CA TRP A 99 -15.30 -15.91 -13.99
C TRP A 99 -16.63 -16.66 -13.86
N GLU A 100 -16.61 -17.96 -13.60
CA GLU A 100 -17.84 -18.75 -13.39
C GLU A 100 -18.65 -18.25 -12.19
N HIS A 101 -18.00 -17.87 -11.09
CA HIS A 101 -18.69 -17.30 -9.93
C HIS A 101 -19.32 -15.94 -10.21
N ALA A 102 -18.59 -15.04 -10.87
CA ALA A 102 -19.11 -13.73 -11.25
C ALA A 102 -20.31 -13.85 -12.21
N LEU A 103 -20.22 -14.75 -13.19
CA LEU A 103 -21.30 -15.04 -14.15
C LEU A 103 -22.52 -15.66 -13.45
N ARG A 104 -22.33 -16.61 -12.53
CA ARG A 104 -23.44 -17.21 -11.75
C ARG A 104 -24.13 -16.19 -10.85
N ALA A 105 -23.37 -15.32 -10.19
CA ALA A 105 -23.93 -14.26 -9.33
C ALA A 105 -24.75 -13.25 -10.16
N LEU A 106 -24.25 -12.86 -11.33
CA LEU A 106 -24.95 -11.98 -12.27
C LEU A 106 -26.23 -12.63 -12.80
N ALA A 107 -26.15 -13.88 -13.26
CA ALA A 107 -27.29 -14.65 -13.75
C ALA A 107 -28.38 -14.83 -12.68
N GLY A 108 -27.99 -15.15 -11.43
CA GLY A 108 -28.92 -15.29 -10.32
C GLY A 108 -29.60 -13.99 -9.89
N ARG A 109 -28.98 -12.82 -10.13
CA ARG A 109 -29.63 -11.52 -9.95
C ARG A 109 -30.59 -11.20 -11.09
N LEU A 110 -30.16 -11.39 -12.34
CA LEU A 110 -31.00 -11.15 -13.52
C LEU A 110 -32.24 -12.04 -13.55
N ALA A 111 -32.12 -13.31 -13.17
CA ALA A 111 -33.26 -14.22 -13.09
C ALA A 111 -34.32 -13.72 -12.07
N ARG A 112 -33.88 -13.24 -10.89
CA ARG A 112 -34.78 -12.68 -9.87
C ARG A 112 -35.46 -11.40 -10.32
N GLU A 113 -34.74 -10.55 -11.04
CA GLU A 113 -35.27 -9.29 -11.60
C GLU A 113 -36.29 -9.54 -12.74
N ILE A 114 -36.07 -10.57 -13.56
CA ILE A 114 -37.01 -10.98 -14.61
C ILE A 114 -38.27 -11.57 -13.98
N ASP A 115 -38.14 -12.40 -12.94
CA ASP A 115 -39.27 -12.98 -12.22
C ASP A 115 -40.08 -11.93 -11.46
N SER A 116 -39.44 -10.93 -10.85
CA SER A 116 -40.15 -9.82 -10.19
C SER A 116 -40.98 -9.01 -11.20
N ARG A 117 -40.39 -8.65 -12.35
CA ARG A 117 -41.12 -7.93 -13.43
C ARG A 117 -42.25 -8.75 -14.04
N ARG A 118 -42.11 -10.08 -14.11
CA ARG A 118 -43.19 -10.97 -14.55
C ARG A 118 -44.33 -11.03 -13.56
N ARG A 119 -44.05 -11.03 -12.25
CA ARG A 119 -45.08 -10.97 -11.19
C ARG A 119 -45.82 -9.64 -11.21
N GLU A 120 -45.11 -8.52 -11.31
CA GLU A 120 -45.71 -7.19 -11.42
C GLU A 120 -46.64 -7.07 -12.65
N LYS A 121 -46.23 -7.65 -13.79
CA LYS A 121 -47.05 -7.63 -15.02
C LYS A 121 -48.26 -8.57 -14.96
N SER A 122 -48.17 -9.65 -14.16
CA SER A 122 -49.29 -10.57 -13.90
C SER A 122 -50.31 -10.00 -12.91
N GLU A 123 -49.89 -9.12 -12.01
CA GLU A 123 -50.78 -8.44 -11.06
C GLU A 123 -51.46 -7.20 -11.69
N ALA A 124 -50.85 -6.61 -12.72
CA ALA A 124 -51.39 -5.44 -13.42
C ALA A 124 -52.44 -5.75 -14.52
N SER A 125 -52.70 -7.02 -14.86
CA SER A 125 -53.71 -7.38 -15.85
C SER A 125 -55.11 -7.54 -15.23
N SER A 126 -55.91 -6.47 -15.25
CA SER A 126 -57.37 -6.59 -15.16
C SER A 126 -57.96 -7.18 -16.45
N PRO A 127 -59.04 -7.96 -16.38
CA PRO A 127 -59.60 -8.65 -17.55
C PRO A 127 -60.43 -7.68 -18.38
N GLY A 128 -59.83 -7.11 -19.42
CA GLY A 128 -60.57 -6.30 -20.37
C GLY A 128 -59.70 -5.80 -21.50
N VAL A 129 -60.03 -6.24 -22.72
CA VAL A 129 -59.52 -5.83 -24.04
C VAL A 129 -58.50 -6.81 -24.61
N GLY A 130 -59.00 -7.63 -25.54
CA GLY A 130 -58.25 -8.62 -26.30
C GLY A 130 -57.26 -7.96 -27.25
N TRP A 131 -55.99 -8.37 -27.12
CA TRP A 131 -54.97 -8.18 -28.12
C TRP A 131 -54.53 -9.56 -28.61
N LEU A 132 -54.72 -9.82 -29.90
CA LEU A 132 -54.17 -10.99 -30.59
C LEU A 132 -52.64 -10.83 -30.66
N PRO A 133 -51.85 -11.90 -30.45
CA PRO A 133 -50.41 -11.84 -30.59
C PRO A 133 -50.01 -12.03 -32.05
N GLU A 134 -49.32 -11.05 -32.63
CA GLU A 134 -48.56 -11.26 -33.86
C GLU A 134 -47.43 -12.26 -33.61
N GLU A 135 -47.42 -13.32 -34.41
CA GLU A 135 -46.31 -14.24 -34.56
C GLU A 135 -45.23 -13.59 -35.43
N GLY A 136 -43.98 -13.66 -34.98
CA GLY A 136 -42.82 -13.53 -35.88
C GLY A 136 -41.76 -12.54 -35.44
N ALA A 137 -40.83 -13.00 -34.60
CA ALA A 137 -39.39 -12.80 -34.72
C ALA A 137 -38.73 -13.28 -33.42
N LEU A 138 -37.89 -14.32 -33.50
CA LEU A 138 -36.91 -14.63 -32.45
C LEU A 138 -35.87 -13.50 -32.46
N GLY A 139 -36.19 -12.41 -31.75
CA GLY A 139 -35.28 -11.29 -31.56
C GLY A 139 -34.12 -11.71 -30.66
N GLU A 140 -32.91 -11.64 -31.18
CA GLU A 140 -31.68 -11.67 -30.39
C GLU A 140 -31.70 -10.43 -29.48
N ALA A 141 -32.05 -10.60 -28.21
CA ALA A 141 -32.01 -9.52 -27.24
C ALA A 141 -30.57 -9.34 -26.76
N ILE A 142 -29.84 -8.43 -27.40
CA ILE A 142 -28.58 -7.92 -26.84
C ILE A 142 -28.97 -7.03 -25.66
N VAL A 143 -28.78 -7.54 -24.45
CA VAL A 143 -28.95 -6.75 -23.23
C VAL A 143 -27.63 -6.02 -22.99
N ASP A 144 -27.52 -4.80 -23.49
CA ASP A 144 -26.50 -3.86 -23.01
C ASP A 144 -26.88 -3.46 -21.58
N VAL A 145 -26.21 -4.09 -20.61
CA VAL A 145 -26.43 -3.83 -19.19
C VAL A 145 -25.79 -2.48 -18.83
N TYR A 146 -26.52 -1.40 -19.09
CA TYR A 146 -26.24 -0.10 -18.48
C TYR A 146 -26.65 -0.16 -17.01
N LEU A 147 -25.71 0.08 -16.09
CA LEU A 147 -25.97 0.10 -14.65
C LEU A 147 -25.95 1.53 -14.10
N PRO A 148 -27.03 2.32 -14.26
CA PRO A 148 -27.13 3.66 -13.68
C PRO A 148 -27.42 3.65 -12.16
N LEU A 149 -27.40 2.50 -11.48
CA LEU A 149 -27.84 2.38 -10.07
C LEU A 149 -26.75 1.99 -9.06
N LEU A 150 -25.47 1.96 -9.44
CA LEU A 150 -24.39 1.85 -8.45
C LEU A 150 -23.96 3.24 -7.98
N ARG A 151 -24.83 3.90 -7.21
CA ARG A 151 -24.39 4.96 -6.30
C ARG A 151 -23.91 4.33 -4.99
N ARG A 152 -22.72 4.75 -4.56
CA ARG A 152 -22.05 4.57 -3.26
C ARG A 152 -22.75 3.69 -2.19
N ASN A 153 -21.97 2.71 -1.73
CA ASN A 153 -21.76 2.23 -0.34
C ASN A 153 -22.23 0.86 0.17
N ASP A 154 -23.22 0.13 -0.36
CA ASP A 154 -23.80 -0.98 0.43
C ASP A 154 -23.77 -2.39 -0.18
N SER A 155 -22.61 -2.85 -0.68
CA SER A 155 -22.46 -4.29 -0.92
C SER A 155 -21.05 -4.82 -0.66
N ARG A 156 -20.75 -5.07 0.62
CA ARG A 156 -19.69 -6.01 1.01
C ARG A 156 -20.25 -7.42 0.89
N LEU A 157 -20.07 -8.05 -0.28
CA LEU A 157 -20.14 -9.51 -0.36
C LEU A 157 -18.86 -10.04 0.29
N ILE A 158 -18.99 -10.79 1.38
CA ILE A 158 -17.87 -11.48 2.03
C ILE A 158 -17.60 -12.75 1.21
N PRO A 159 -16.50 -12.84 0.44
CA PRO A 159 -16.12 -14.08 -0.21
C PRO A 159 -15.41 -15.00 0.81
N PRO A 160 -15.30 -16.31 0.53
CA PRO A 160 -14.49 -17.21 1.34
C PRO A 160 -13.05 -16.69 1.45
N ALA A 161 -12.47 -16.86 2.63
CA ALA A 161 -11.24 -16.22 3.11
C ALA A 161 -10.11 -16.15 2.06
N GLY A 162 -9.67 -14.93 1.72
CA GLY A 162 -8.40 -14.72 1.04
C GLY A 162 -8.28 -13.41 0.27
N ASN A 163 -9.22 -13.11 -0.63
CA ASN A 163 -9.13 -11.96 -1.52
C ASN A 163 -10.47 -11.23 -1.60
N SER A 164 -10.55 -10.03 -1.02
CA SER A 164 -11.65 -9.11 -1.36
C SER A 164 -11.53 -8.70 -2.84
N LEU A 165 -12.63 -8.40 -3.50
CA LEU A 165 -12.66 -7.80 -4.84
C LEU A 165 -13.24 -6.40 -4.69
N GLU A 166 -12.53 -5.37 -5.15
CA GLU A 166 -13.04 -4.00 -5.21
C GLU A 166 -13.48 -3.73 -6.65
N VAL A 167 -14.70 -3.23 -6.80
CA VAL A 167 -15.24 -2.86 -8.10
C VAL A 167 -15.21 -1.35 -8.20
N GLU A 168 -14.34 -0.83 -9.06
CA GLU A 168 -14.26 0.60 -9.38
C GLU A 168 -15.01 0.86 -10.69
N VAL A 169 -15.81 1.92 -10.71
CA VAL A 169 -16.46 2.41 -11.93
C VAL A 169 -15.85 3.77 -12.23
N ASP A 170 -15.13 3.88 -13.35
CA ASP A 170 -14.49 5.14 -13.72
C ASP A 170 -15.50 6.18 -14.26
N GLU A 171 -15.00 7.38 -14.54
CA GLU A 171 -15.79 8.49 -15.08
C GLU A 171 -16.37 8.21 -16.48
N PHE A 172 -15.93 7.14 -17.14
CA PHE A 172 -16.42 6.67 -18.44
C PHE A 172 -17.32 5.43 -18.31
N HIS A 173 -17.79 5.12 -17.09
CA HIS A 173 -18.62 3.96 -16.79
C HIS A 173 -17.97 2.60 -17.07
N ARG A 174 -16.63 2.53 -17.11
CA ARG A 174 -15.92 1.25 -17.21
C ARG A 174 -15.84 0.62 -15.83
N VAL A 175 -16.26 -0.64 -15.75
CA VAL A 175 -16.21 -1.43 -14.53
C VAL A 175 -14.86 -2.14 -14.45
N GLY A 176 -13.95 -1.60 -13.64
CA GLY A 176 -12.72 -2.26 -13.24
C GLY A 176 -13.00 -3.18 -12.06
N VAL A 177 -12.85 -4.50 -12.24
CA VAL A 177 -12.80 -5.43 -11.11
C VAL A 177 -11.34 -5.54 -10.68
N LEU A 178 -11.00 -4.82 -9.63
CA LEU A 178 -9.70 -4.91 -8.99
C LEU A 178 -9.78 -6.08 -8.01
N ILE A 179 -8.80 -6.99 -8.07
CA ILE A 179 -8.47 -7.78 -6.87
C ILE A 179 -8.20 -6.74 -5.80
N ALA A 180 -8.95 -6.74 -4.70
CA ALA A 180 -8.77 -5.77 -3.64
C ALA A 180 -7.35 -5.96 -3.14
N GLU A 181 -6.49 -5.07 -3.63
CA GLU A 181 -5.12 -4.98 -3.20
C GLU A 181 -5.18 -4.81 -1.70
N SER A 182 -4.26 -5.45 -0.98
CA SER A 182 -4.12 -5.12 0.42
C SER A 182 -3.99 -3.60 0.52
N PRO A 183 -4.63 -2.93 1.49
CA PRO A 183 -4.53 -1.47 1.61
C PRO A 183 -3.09 -1.00 1.48
N ALA A 184 -2.14 -1.77 2.06
CA ALA A 184 -0.70 -1.60 1.86
C ALA A 184 -0.27 -1.54 0.38
N ALA A 185 -0.56 -2.54 -0.45
CA ALA A 185 -0.17 -2.54 -1.87
C ALA A 185 -0.76 -1.34 -2.64
N ARG A 186 -1.99 -0.93 -2.33
CA ARG A 186 -2.61 0.26 -2.90
C ARG A 186 -1.87 1.54 -2.47
N TRP A 187 -1.55 1.67 -1.18
CA TRP A 187 -0.75 2.79 -0.65
C TRP A 187 0.61 2.85 -1.30
N GLU A 188 1.25 1.70 -1.54
CA GLU A 188 2.54 1.61 -2.23
C GLU A 188 2.49 2.28 -3.60
N ARG A 189 1.53 1.87 -4.43
CA ARG A 189 1.36 2.40 -5.79
C ARG A 189 1.04 3.89 -5.77
N MET A 190 0.13 4.32 -4.89
CA MET A 190 -0.26 5.72 -4.77
C MET A 190 0.89 6.61 -4.31
N ASN A 191 1.65 6.17 -3.30
CA ASN A 191 2.79 6.90 -2.76
C ASN A 191 3.88 7.14 -3.83
N PHE A 192 4.11 6.16 -4.71
CA PHE A 192 5.08 6.28 -5.80
C PHE A 192 4.62 7.22 -6.92
N GLN A 193 3.36 7.09 -7.34
CA GLN A 193 2.78 7.96 -8.34
C GLN A 193 2.77 9.41 -7.83
N GLN A 194 2.45 9.62 -6.55
CA GLN A 194 2.47 10.95 -5.92
C GLN A 194 3.86 11.56 -5.92
N ALA A 195 4.91 10.82 -5.55
CA ALA A 195 6.28 11.34 -5.58
C ALA A 195 6.72 11.75 -6.99
N ALA A 196 6.43 10.91 -8.00
CA ALA A 196 6.76 11.22 -9.38
C ALA A 196 6.00 12.43 -9.91
N LEU A 197 4.70 12.51 -9.63
CA LEU A 197 3.85 13.63 -10.04
C LEU A 197 4.24 14.93 -9.33
N LEU A 198 4.63 14.87 -8.05
CA LEU A 198 5.07 16.03 -7.29
C LEU A 198 6.37 16.61 -7.85
N LEU A 199 7.39 15.78 -8.07
CA LEU A 199 8.63 16.26 -8.69
C LEU A 199 8.37 16.78 -10.11
N ALA A 200 7.56 16.08 -10.91
CA ALA A 200 7.20 16.53 -12.25
C ALA A 200 6.32 17.79 -12.26
N GLY A 201 5.58 18.05 -11.18
CA GLY A 201 4.72 19.22 -10.99
C GLY A 201 5.47 20.46 -10.51
N ALA A 202 6.60 20.28 -9.81
CA ALA A 202 7.49 21.37 -9.41
C ALA A 202 8.42 21.87 -10.53
N LEU A 203 8.42 21.21 -11.69
CA LEU A 203 9.04 21.76 -12.88
C LEU A 203 8.34 23.06 -13.28
N PRO A 204 9.09 24.13 -13.62
CA PRO A 204 8.50 25.37 -14.10
C PRO A 204 7.75 25.09 -15.41
N ARG A 205 6.42 25.07 -15.38
CA ARG A 205 5.56 24.94 -16.57
C ARG A 205 4.98 26.28 -16.97
N PRO A 206 4.86 26.57 -18.28
CA PRO A 206 4.02 27.68 -18.74
C PRO A 206 2.59 27.44 -18.26
N ALA A 207 1.96 28.50 -17.72
CA ALA A 207 0.72 28.51 -16.95
C ALA A 207 -0.31 27.44 -17.37
N CYS A 208 -0.30 26.30 -16.68
CA CYS A 208 -1.40 25.34 -16.74
C CYS A 208 -2.39 25.71 -15.62
N PRO A 209 -3.70 25.80 -15.89
CA PRO A 209 -4.68 26.16 -14.89
C PRO A 209 -4.61 25.24 -13.66
N ALA A 210 -4.77 25.85 -12.48
CA ALA A 210 -4.50 25.28 -11.16
C ALA A 210 -5.30 24.01 -10.86
N GLN A 211 -4.80 22.86 -11.30
CA GLN A 211 -5.12 21.60 -10.63
C GLN A 211 -4.38 21.58 -9.30
N LEU A 212 -5.08 21.20 -8.22
CA LEU A 212 -4.49 20.98 -6.90
C LEU A 212 -3.29 20.04 -7.05
N ALA A 213 -2.09 20.59 -6.94
CA ALA A 213 -0.89 19.80 -7.17
C ALA A 213 -0.81 18.68 -6.12
N PRO A 214 -0.42 17.46 -6.51
CA PRO A 214 -0.40 16.31 -5.62
C PRO A 214 0.65 16.52 -4.53
N ALA A 215 0.24 16.49 -3.27
CA ALA A 215 1.13 16.52 -2.12
C ALA A 215 1.89 15.19 -1.99
N LEU A 216 3.15 15.24 -1.54
CA LEU A 216 3.94 14.04 -1.28
C LEU A 216 3.47 13.54 0.08
N ARG A 217 2.91 12.33 0.09
CA ARG A 217 2.36 11.73 1.29
C ARG A 217 3.07 10.42 1.61
N PHE A 218 3.17 10.18 2.90
CA PHE A 218 3.52 8.90 3.46
C PHE A 218 2.41 8.54 4.45
N ALA A 219 1.97 7.29 4.45
CA ALA A 219 1.01 6.79 5.42
C ALA A 219 1.41 5.39 5.87
N ASP A 220 1.34 5.14 7.18
CA ASP A 220 1.45 3.82 7.79
C ASP A 220 0.25 3.63 8.72
N ALA A 221 -0.30 2.42 8.74
CA ALA A 221 -1.41 2.05 9.59
C ALA A 221 -1.14 0.68 10.23
N ARG A 222 -1.20 0.61 11.56
CA ARG A 222 -0.85 -0.59 12.33
C ARG A 222 -1.78 -0.78 13.51
N ARG A 223 -1.95 -2.04 13.89
CA ARG A 223 -2.56 -2.39 15.17
C ARG A 223 -1.49 -2.41 16.22
N LEU A 224 -1.67 -1.63 17.28
CA LEU A 224 -0.77 -1.57 18.41
C LEU A 224 -1.53 -1.92 19.69
N SER A 225 -0.87 -2.65 20.59
CA SER A 225 -1.37 -2.83 21.94
C SER A 225 -1.29 -1.52 22.73
N ALA A 226 -2.09 -1.37 23.78
CA ALA A 226 -2.01 -0.18 24.64
C ALA A 226 -0.59 0.09 25.20
N PRO A 227 0.20 -0.92 25.61
CA PRO A 227 1.62 -0.71 25.93
C PRO A 227 2.48 -0.23 24.76
N GLN A 228 2.31 -0.78 23.56
CA GLN A 228 3.06 -0.34 22.38
C GLN A 228 2.72 1.09 22.00
N LEU A 229 1.44 1.47 22.09
CA LEU A 229 0.99 2.83 21.85
C LEU A 229 1.66 3.82 22.83
N ARG A 230 1.72 3.47 24.12
CA ARG A 230 2.35 4.32 25.16
C ARG A 230 3.87 4.48 24.99
N HIS A 231 4.57 3.44 24.56
CA HIS A 231 6.04 3.46 24.53
C HIS A 231 6.64 3.68 23.14
N SER A 232 6.03 3.16 22.10
CA SER A 232 6.61 3.14 20.75
C SER A 232 6.20 4.35 19.93
N LEU A 233 4.94 4.79 20.03
CA LEU A 233 4.44 5.91 19.24
C LEU A 233 5.09 7.26 19.64
N PRO A 234 5.17 7.65 20.93
CA PRO A 234 5.87 8.87 21.30
C PRO A 234 7.32 8.87 20.84
N ARG A 235 8.05 7.77 21.05
CA ARG A 235 9.45 7.63 20.62
C ARG A 235 9.60 7.74 19.10
N LEU A 236 8.69 7.17 18.32
CA LEU A 236 8.69 7.33 16.87
C LEU A 236 8.55 8.80 16.47
N LEU A 237 7.56 9.49 17.04
CA LEU A 237 7.26 10.88 16.72
C LEU A 237 8.39 11.82 17.16
N GLU A 238 8.91 11.64 18.37
CA GLU A 238 10.07 12.38 18.90
C GLU A 238 11.34 12.10 18.09
N GLY A 239 11.58 10.85 17.69
CA GLY A 239 12.70 10.48 16.82
C GLY A 239 12.61 11.11 15.42
N CYS A 240 11.39 11.40 14.96
CA CYS A 240 11.13 12.19 13.77
C CYS A 240 11.14 13.71 14.03
N GLY A 241 11.36 14.16 15.27
CA GLY A 241 11.43 15.56 15.65
C GLY A 241 10.09 16.25 15.90
N PHE A 242 8.99 15.50 16.06
CA PHE A 242 7.70 16.05 16.46
C PHE A 242 7.63 16.22 17.98
N LYS A 243 6.99 17.30 18.43
CA LYS A 243 6.62 17.46 19.84
C LYS A 243 5.35 16.65 20.10
N VAL A 244 5.43 15.68 21.01
CA VAL A 244 4.30 14.82 21.36
C VAL A 244 3.42 15.51 22.40
N PRO A 245 2.13 15.78 22.09
CA PRO A 245 1.22 16.37 23.06
C PRO A 245 0.98 15.43 24.24
N LEU A 246 0.89 15.97 25.45
CA LEU A 246 0.54 15.18 26.65
C LEU A 246 -0.77 14.40 26.47
N ALA A 247 -1.73 14.96 25.73
CA ALA A 247 -2.99 14.30 25.40
C ALA A 247 -2.79 13.01 24.56
N LEU A 248 -1.81 12.98 23.65
CA LEU A 248 -1.49 11.77 22.88
C LEU A 248 -0.90 10.69 23.78
N SER A 249 -0.02 11.09 24.72
CA SER A 249 0.56 10.19 25.72
C SER A 249 -0.50 9.67 26.70
N ALA A 250 -1.44 10.53 27.12
CA ALA A 250 -2.52 10.20 28.05
C ALA A 250 -3.60 9.32 27.39
N ALA A 251 -3.89 9.54 26.09
CA ALA A 251 -4.81 8.69 25.34
C ALA A 251 -4.40 7.21 25.44
N GLY A 252 -3.09 6.92 25.43
CA GLY A 252 -2.55 5.58 25.64
C GLY A 252 -2.82 4.95 27.02
N ALA A 253 -3.15 5.75 28.05
CA ALA A 253 -3.15 5.32 29.44
C ALA A 253 -4.52 4.92 30.00
N GLU A 254 -5.60 5.64 29.68
CA GLU A 254 -6.80 5.58 30.53
C GLU A 254 -8.03 4.85 29.93
N GLN A 255 -8.09 4.57 28.62
CA GLN A 255 -9.37 4.08 28.04
C GLN A 255 -9.28 3.27 26.75
N ILE A 256 -8.07 2.91 26.29
CA ILE A 256 -7.94 2.19 25.03
C ILE A 256 -8.14 0.70 25.27
N SER A 257 -9.04 0.12 24.46
CA SER A 257 -9.17 -1.32 24.24
C SER A 257 -7.80 -1.99 24.16
N PRO A 258 -7.64 -3.29 24.49
CA PRO A 258 -6.32 -3.97 24.42
C PRO A 258 -5.55 -3.70 23.12
N GLU A 259 -6.25 -3.44 22.01
CA GLU A 259 -5.69 -3.07 20.72
C GLU A 259 -6.34 -1.80 20.15
N ALA A 260 -5.54 -0.97 19.48
CA ALA A 260 -5.99 0.18 18.69
C ALA A 260 -5.35 0.16 17.30
N GLU A 261 -6.12 0.59 16.30
CA GLU A 261 -5.58 0.91 14.98
C GLU A 261 -5.01 2.32 15.02
N VAL A 262 -3.72 2.45 14.76
CA VAL A 262 -2.99 3.71 14.69
C VAL A 262 -2.63 3.95 13.25
N SER A 263 -3.00 5.10 12.71
CA SER A 263 -2.54 5.56 11.40
C SER A 263 -1.75 6.85 11.54
N ILE A 264 -0.64 6.93 10.83
CA ILE A 264 0.24 8.10 10.80
C ILE A 264 0.37 8.49 9.34
N ALA A 265 -0.02 9.71 9.01
CA ALA A 265 0.16 10.29 7.70
C ALA A 265 1.09 11.51 7.78
N LEU A 266 2.14 11.54 6.96
CA LEU A 266 3.02 12.69 6.76
C LEU A 266 2.70 13.31 5.42
N GLY A 267 2.67 14.64 5.36
CA GLY A 267 2.38 15.39 4.13
C GLY A 267 3.37 16.52 3.90
N LEU A 268 3.77 16.68 2.64
CA LEU A 268 4.60 17.78 2.16
C LEU A 268 3.88 18.48 1.00
N ALA A 269 3.87 19.81 1.01
CA ALA A 269 3.17 20.59 -0.02
C ALA A 269 3.93 20.54 -1.36
N PRO A 270 3.23 20.58 -2.51
CA PRO A 270 3.87 20.47 -3.82
C PRO A 270 4.89 21.57 -4.14
N ALA A 271 4.64 22.79 -3.68
CA ALA A 271 5.54 23.92 -3.89
C ALA A 271 6.93 23.68 -3.27
N GLU A 272 7.02 22.82 -2.27
CA GLU A 272 8.25 22.54 -1.52
C GLU A 272 9.20 21.62 -2.29
N ALA A 273 8.69 20.98 -3.36
CA ALA A 273 9.48 20.12 -4.24
C ALA A 273 10.45 20.88 -5.15
N ALA A 274 10.32 22.21 -5.24
CA ALA A 274 11.25 23.06 -5.96
C ALA A 274 12.71 22.90 -5.47
N ALA A 275 12.90 22.55 -4.19
CA ALA A 275 14.23 22.36 -3.60
C ALA A 275 15.06 21.26 -4.30
N TRP A 276 14.44 20.25 -4.91
CA TRP A 276 15.17 19.22 -5.68
C TRP A 276 15.82 19.79 -6.94
N PHE A 277 15.20 20.77 -7.58
CA PHE A 277 15.70 21.42 -8.80
C PHE A 277 16.76 22.49 -8.51
N GLU A 278 16.84 22.94 -7.25
CA GLU A 278 17.84 23.90 -6.78
C GLU A 278 19.01 23.23 -6.02
N ALA A 279 18.97 21.90 -5.86
CA ALA A 279 19.96 21.14 -5.10
C ALA A 279 21.40 21.49 -5.53
N PRO A 280 22.35 21.71 -4.61
CA PRO A 280 23.68 22.20 -4.94
C PRO A 280 24.49 21.22 -5.81
N ARG A 281 25.38 21.77 -6.65
CA ARG A 281 26.25 20.97 -7.54
C ARG A 281 27.35 20.29 -6.71
N GLN A 282 27.79 19.08 -7.08
CA GLN A 282 28.78 18.28 -6.32
C GLN A 282 30.09 19.01 -5.94
N ARG A 283 30.50 20.04 -6.71
CA ARG A 283 31.72 20.82 -6.47
C ARG A 283 31.47 22.18 -5.83
N SER A 284 30.22 22.53 -5.53
CA SER A 284 29.90 23.80 -4.88
C SER A 284 30.17 23.72 -3.38
N PRO A 285 30.54 24.82 -2.71
CA PRO A 285 30.81 24.82 -1.28
C PRO A 285 29.58 24.42 -0.45
N GLU A 286 28.37 24.69 -0.94
CA GLU A 286 27.10 24.37 -0.28
C GLU A 286 26.73 22.88 -0.36
N TYR A 287 27.33 22.12 -1.29
CA TYR A 287 26.99 20.72 -1.54
C TYR A 287 27.02 19.87 -0.28
N TYR A 288 28.14 19.91 0.42
CA TYR A 288 28.33 19.06 1.57
C TYR A 288 27.53 19.52 2.80
N GLU A 289 27.20 20.80 2.89
CA GLU A 289 26.34 21.31 3.95
C GLU A 289 24.90 20.83 3.73
N ALA A 290 24.34 21.06 2.54
CA ALA A 290 22.99 20.67 2.21
C ALA A 290 22.80 19.15 2.31
N PHE A 291 23.65 18.36 1.64
CA PHE A 291 23.55 16.90 1.69
C PHE A 291 23.96 16.31 3.04
N GLY A 292 24.75 17.02 3.83
CA GLY A 292 25.00 16.68 5.24
C GLY A 292 23.72 16.75 6.08
N ARG A 293 22.92 17.80 5.92
CA ARG A 293 21.61 17.95 6.59
C ARG A 293 20.60 16.91 6.09
N VAL A 294 20.53 16.70 4.77
CA VAL A 294 19.70 15.65 4.15
C VAL A 294 20.05 14.29 4.71
N SER A 295 21.33 13.98 4.81
CA SER A 295 21.79 12.72 5.37
C SER A 295 21.35 12.51 6.80
N GLN A 296 21.55 13.50 7.66
CA GLN A 296 21.13 13.40 9.05
C GLN A 296 19.61 13.25 9.19
N ALA A 297 18.82 13.97 8.39
CA ALA A 297 17.37 13.86 8.41
C ALA A 297 16.89 12.45 8.04
N ILE A 298 17.41 11.89 6.93
CA ILE A 298 17.09 10.52 6.50
C ILE A 298 17.53 9.50 7.55
N GLN A 299 18.75 9.64 8.07
CA GLN A 299 19.31 8.76 9.09
C GLN A 299 18.49 8.75 10.40
N ARG A 300 18.01 9.92 10.85
CA ARG A 300 17.10 10.03 12.00
C ARG A 300 15.77 9.34 11.72
N ALA A 301 15.17 9.63 10.57
CA ALA A 301 13.89 9.04 10.18
C ALA A 301 13.96 7.52 10.07
N LEU A 302 14.99 6.96 9.44
CA LEU A 302 15.17 5.51 9.34
C LEU A 302 15.39 4.86 10.71
N ARG A 303 16.19 5.47 11.59
CA ARG A 303 16.40 4.97 12.97
C ARG A 303 15.15 5.09 13.84
N ALA A 304 14.22 5.98 13.54
CA ALA A 304 12.94 6.06 14.24
C ALA A 304 11.93 5.03 13.68
N TRP A 305 11.77 5.00 12.37
CA TRP A 305 10.75 4.19 11.69
C TRP A 305 11.11 2.71 11.65
N LEU A 306 12.33 2.33 11.26
CA LEU A 306 12.66 0.92 11.07
C LEU A 306 12.46 0.07 12.34
N PRO A 307 12.93 0.51 13.53
CA PRO A 307 12.67 -0.21 14.78
C PRO A 307 11.19 -0.20 15.15
N TYR A 308 10.45 0.89 14.90
CA TYR A 308 9.00 0.94 15.13
C TYR A 308 8.25 -0.10 14.28
N LEU A 309 8.57 -0.19 12.98
CA LEU A 309 7.97 -1.16 12.09
C LEU A 309 8.36 -2.59 12.49
N PHE A 310 9.63 -2.82 12.85
CA PHE A 310 10.13 -4.14 13.25
C PHE A 310 9.53 -4.62 14.58
N PHE A 311 9.52 -3.78 15.61
CA PHE A 311 9.02 -4.14 16.94
C PHE A 311 7.51 -3.94 17.13
N SER A 312 6.78 -3.62 16.06
CA SER A 312 5.32 -3.70 16.05
C SER A 312 4.81 -5.14 16.28
N GLU A 313 5.62 -6.14 15.93
CA GLU A 313 5.42 -7.54 16.30
C GLU A 313 6.23 -7.89 17.55
N LEU A 314 5.59 -8.03 18.71
CA LEU A 314 6.30 -8.23 19.99
C LEU A 314 7.15 -9.51 20.03
N ASP A 315 6.79 -10.55 19.28
CA ASP A 315 7.55 -11.80 19.23
C ASP A 315 8.96 -11.59 18.64
N ARG A 316 9.20 -10.49 17.90
CA ARG A 316 10.53 -10.12 17.38
C ARG A 316 11.55 -9.84 18.47
N TYR A 317 11.12 -9.48 19.69
CA TYR A 317 12.02 -9.34 20.83
C TYR A 317 12.63 -10.66 21.31
N SER A 318 12.06 -11.81 20.94
CA SER A 318 12.59 -13.12 21.34
C SER A 318 13.87 -13.50 20.60
N ASP A 319 14.01 -13.04 19.35
CA ASP A 319 15.15 -13.31 18.49
C ASP A 319 16.29 -12.30 18.75
N ALA A 320 17.29 -12.75 19.51
CA ALA A 320 18.44 -11.93 19.87
C ALA A 320 19.27 -11.48 18.66
N GLU A 321 19.37 -12.35 17.65
CA GLU A 321 20.26 -12.15 16.50
C GLU A 321 19.80 -10.99 15.63
N THR A 322 18.48 -10.73 15.61
CA THR A 322 17.89 -9.60 14.88
C THR A 322 17.53 -8.43 15.79
N ALA A 323 17.00 -8.68 17.00
CA ALA A 323 16.58 -7.63 17.92
C ALA A 323 17.74 -6.78 18.44
N TYR A 324 18.89 -7.39 18.79
CA TYR A 324 20.01 -6.63 19.36
C TYR A 324 20.63 -5.66 18.34
N PRO A 325 20.94 -6.08 17.09
CA PRO A 325 21.33 -5.14 16.04
C PRO A 325 20.31 -4.04 15.77
N MET A 326 19.00 -4.34 15.82
CA MET A 326 17.96 -3.33 15.61
C MET A 326 17.95 -2.28 16.73
N LEU A 327 18.06 -2.70 17.99
CA LEU A 327 18.14 -1.78 19.14
C LEU A 327 19.44 -0.97 19.12
N ALA A 328 20.57 -1.59 18.77
CA ALA A 328 21.84 -0.88 18.61
C ALA A 328 21.77 0.15 17.45
N TYR A 329 21.10 -0.19 16.35
CA TYR A 329 20.86 0.73 15.23
C TYR A 329 19.98 1.91 15.66
N GLN A 330 18.87 1.64 16.35
CA GLN A 330 17.99 2.67 16.90
C GLN A 330 18.72 3.64 17.84
N ALA A 331 19.56 3.10 18.73
CA ALA A 331 20.32 3.92 19.69
C ALA A 331 21.54 4.61 19.09
N SER A 332 22.05 4.15 17.93
CA SER A 332 23.21 4.77 17.30
C SER A 332 22.90 6.20 16.86
N ARG A 333 23.85 7.11 17.06
CA ARG A 333 23.69 8.48 16.56
C ARG A 333 23.74 8.48 15.03
N PRO A 334 23.01 9.38 14.35
CA PRO A 334 23.24 9.68 12.94
C PRO A 334 24.70 10.06 12.71
N HIS A 335 25.25 9.68 11.56
CA HIS A 335 26.58 10.09 11.15
C HIS A 335 26.63 11.62 11.01
N SER A 336 27.52 12.25 11.76
CA SER A 336 27.84 13.68 11.63
C SER A 336 29.11 13.86 10.82
N ARG A 337 29.07 14.79 9.87
CA ARG A 337 30.13 15.02 8.88
C ARG A 337 31.43 15.55 9.50
N LYS A 338 31.50 16.02 10.75
CA LYS A 338 32.64 16.80 11.27
C LYS A 338 34.03 16.21 10.87
N GLY A 339 34.63 16.76 9.80
CA GLY A 339 35.93 16.31 9.24
C GLY A 339 35.92 15.19 8.17
N SER A 340 34.78 14.62 7.79
CA SER A 340 34.66 13.55 6.79
C SER A 340 33.97 14.03 5.49
N PRO A 341 34.36 13.52 4.31
CA PRO A 341 33.59 13.73 3.07
C PRO A 341 32.37 12.81 2.97
N GLU A 342 32.24 11.81 3.85
CA GLU A 342 31.16 10.83 3.83
C GLU A 342 29.87 11.39 4.44
N PHE A 343 28.73 10.93 3.92
CA PHE A 343 27.41 11.30 4.43
C PHE A 343 26.87 10.30 5.46
N THR A 344 27.37 9.06 5.46
CA THR A 344 26.92 7.95 6.32
C THR A 344 28.12 7.23 6.91
N TYR A 345 27.88 6.28 7.83
CA TYR A 345 28.94 5.38 8.27
C TYR A 345 29.43 4.50 7.11
N ASP A 346 30.72 4.55 6.78
CA ASP A 346 31.32 3.55 5.92
C ASP A 346 31.37 2.18 6.60
N VAL A 347 30.63 1.22 6.03
CA VAL A 347 30.56 -0.17 6.50
C VAL A 347 31.82 -0.97 6.21
N MET A 348 32.63 -0.54 5.24
CA MET A 348 33.91 -1.16 4.91
C MET A 348 35.02 -0.72 5.88
N ASN A 349 34.83 0.41 6.56
CA ASN A 349 35.73 0.89 7.60
C ASN A 349 35.29 0.39 8.99
N PRO A 350 36.04 -0.54 9.62
CA PRO A 350 35.68 -1.09 10.93
C PRO A 350 35.62 -0.02 12.03
N GLU A 351 36.43 1.05 11.94
CA GLU A 351 36.40 2.14 12.92
C GLU A 351 35.11 2.95 12.85
N SER A 352 34.56 3.12 11.65
CA SER A 352 33.28 3.80 11.41
C SER A 352 32.13 3.02 12.02
N VAL A 353 32.08 1.69 11.81
CA VAL A 353 31.10 0.80 12.44
C VAL A 353 31.25 0.80 13.97
N GLN A 354 32.47 0.75 14.48
CA GLN A 354 32.73 0.85 15.93
C GLN A 354 32.32 2.21 16.51
N ARG A 355 32.47 3.30 15.75
CA ARG A 355 31.99 4.64 16.16
C ARG A 355 30.47 4.65 16.29
N ALA A 356 29.74 4.07 15.34
CA ALA A 356 28.29 3.94 15.43
C ALA A 356 27.87 3.14 16.68
N LEU A 357 28.49 1.98 16.92
CA LEU A 357 28.20 1.14 18.10
C LEU A 357 28.55 1.81 19.42
N ARG A 358 29.67 2.53 19.49
CA ARG A 358 30.03 3.31 20.70
C ARG A 358 29.02 4.40 20.98
N SER A 359 28.52 5.08 19.95
CA SER A 359 27.51 6.13 20.12
C SER A 359 26.18 5.59 20.65
N ALA A 360 25.90 4.29 20.44
CA ALA A 360 24.67 3.65 20.89
C ALA A 360 24.67 3.32 22.39
N SER A 361 25.81 3.28 23.08
CA SER A 361 25.86 2.74 24.46
C SER A 361 25.01 3.50 25.46
N THR A 362 24.95 4.83 25.34
CA THR A 362 24.23 5.68 26.29
C THR A 362 22.71 5.62 26.07
N PRO A 363 22.17 5.86 24.85
CA PRO A 363 20.73 5.81 24.63
C PRO A 363 20.14 4.41 24.80
N LEU A 364 20.97 3.37 24.65
CA LEU A 364 20.53 1.98 24.74
C LEU A 364 20.00 1.60 26.13
N ALA A 365 20.49 2.22 27.22
CA ALA A 365 19.96 1.97 28.56
C ALA A 365 18.46 2.31 28.64
N GLU A 366 18.07 3.49 28.14
CA GLU A 366 16.69 3.95 28.09
C GLU A 366 15.84 3.13 27.11
N LEU A 367 16.41 2.69 25.99
CA LEU A 367 15.72 1.77 25.05
C LEU A 367 15.42 0.44 25.72
N LEU A 368 16.38 -0.17 26.43
CA LEU A 368 16.22 -1.46 27.10
C LEU A 368 15.21 -1.37 28.25
N GLN A 369 15.25 -0.30 29.04
CA GLN A 369 14.25 -0.06 30.09
C GLN A 369 12.85 0.05 29.49
N SER A 370 12.69 0.87 28.44
CA SER A 370 11.41 1.05 27.76
C SER A 370 10.89 -0.24 27.11
N ALA A 371 11.76 -1.01 26.46
CA ALA A 371 11.40 -2.31 25.90
C ALA A 371 10.95 -3.29 27.00
N SER A 372 11.67 -3.35 28.13
CA SER A 372 11.29 -4.22 29.24
C SER A 372 9.94 -3.84 29.85
N ALA A 373 9.65 -2.54 30.01
CA ALA A 373 8.37 -2.05 30.53
C ALA A 373 7.21 -2.37 29.58
N MET A 374 7.41 -2.14 28.28
CA MET A 374 6.43 -2.44 27.25
C MET A 374 6.12 -3.94 27.16
N LEU A 375 7.14 -4.80 27.21
CA LEU A 375 6.99 -6.25 27.20
C LEU A 375 6.27 -6.77 28.45
N ALA A 376 6.59 -6.25 29.63
CA ALA A 376 5.93 -6.61 30.89
C ALA A 376 4.45 -6.25 30.85
N ALA A 377 4.13 -5.01 30.44
CA ALA A 377 2.76 -4.53 30.31
C ALA A 377 1.96 -5.26 29.23
N SER A 378 2.63 -5.93 28.28
CA SER A 378 2.00 -6.79 27.26
C SER A 378 1.91 -8.27 27.69
N GLY A 379 2.18 -8.59 28.96
CA GLY A 379 2.09 -9.96 29.50
C GLY A 379 3.27 -10.87 29.12
N ARG A 380 4.36 -10.33 28.57
CA ARG A 380 5.55 -11.09 28.14
C ARG A 380 6.66 -11.05 29.20
N GLU A 381 6.36 -11.43 30.44
CA GLU A 381 7.25 -11.22 31.59
C GLU A 381 8.62 -11.89 31.45
N ALA A 382 8.69 -13.10 30.88
CA ALA A 382 9.96 -13.78 30.65
C ALA A 382 10.90 -12.98 29.71
N LEU A 383 10.35 -12.39 28.64
CA LEU A 383 11.11 -11.52 27.74
C LEU A 383 11.45 -10.20 28.43
N ALA A 384 10.50 -9.59 29.15
CA ALA A 384 10.74 -8.36 29.90
C ALA A 384 11.91 -8.51 30.88
N GLN A 385 11.94 -9.61 31.64
CA GLN A 385 13.00 -9.92 32.60
C GLN A 385 14.36 -10.12 31.92
N ARG A 386 14.39 -10.69 30.71
CA ARG A 386 15.61 -10.82 29.90
C ARG A 386 16.17 -9.45 29.52
N TYR A 387 15.34 -8.55 28.99
CA TYR A 387 15.77 -7.20 28.61
C TYR A 387 16.14 -6.33 29.82
N ARG A 388 15.45 -6.52 30.96
CA ARG A 388 15.76 -5.84 32.23
C ARG A 388 17.15 -6.19 32.78
N ARG A 389 17.62 -7.43 32.56
CA ARG A 389 18.95 -7.90 32.99
C ARG A 389 20.05 -7.64 31.96
N LEU A 390 19.69 -7.15 30.77
CA LEU A 390 20.64 -6.97 29.69
C LEU A 390 21.37 -5.64 29.87
N GLU A 391 22.68 -5.72 30.12
CA GLU A 391 23.52 -4.53 30.20
C GLU A 391 23.75 -3.91 28.81
N PRO A 392 23.66 -2.56 28.64
CA PRO A 392 23.88 -1.91 27.35
C PRO A 392 25.22 -2.28 26.71
N ARG A 393 26.30 -2.34 27.51
CA ARG A 393 27.62 -2.77 27.05
C ARG A 393 27.64 -4.21 26.57
N ALA A 394 26.94 -5.11 27.27
CA ALA A 394 26.86 -6.51 26.88
C ALA A 394 26.12 -6.70 25.56
N LEU A 395 25.04 -5.93 25.31
CA LEU A 395 24.36 -5.91 24.02
C LEU A 395 25.30 -5.42 22.92
N VAL A 396 26.01 -4.30 23.12
CA VAL A 396 26.96 -3.77 22.13
C VAL A 396 28.07 -4.80 21.82
N GLU A 397 28.62 -5.47 22.84
CA GLU A 397 29.60 -6.54 22.63
C GLU A 397 29.01 -7.75 21.90
N ALA A 398 27.74 -8.10 22.14
CA ALA A 398 27.05 -9.13 21.37
C ALA A 398 26.93 -8.76 19.89
N VAL A 399 26.55 -7.51 19.59
CA VAL A 399 26.46 -7.00 18.21
C VAL A 399 27.86 -6.95 17.56
N LYS A 400 28.92 -6.59 18.30
CA LYS A 400 30.29 -6.64 17.78
C LYS A 400 30.73 -8.06 17.39
N ARG A 401 30.32 -9.08 18.14
CA ARG A 401 30.63 -10.49 17.82
C ARG A 401 29.88 -10.99 16.59
N ALA A 402 28.67 -10.47 16.33
CA ALA A 402 27.84 -10.81 15.19
C ALA A 402 27.39 -9.56 14.40
N PRO A 403 28.32 -8.85 13.71
CA PRO A 403 28.05 -7.51 13.19
C PRO A 403 27.21 -7.50 11.91
N ARG A 404 26.98 -8.65 11.27
CA ARG A 404 26.41 -8.74 9.92
C ARG A 404 25.08 -8.01 9.77
N ALA A 405 24.13 -8.25 10.68
CA ALA A 405 22.82 -7.59 10.63
C ALA A 405 22.94 -6.07 10.84
N PHE A 406 23.74 -5.64 11.80
CA PHE A 406 23.99 -4.21 12.07
C PHE A 406 24.67 -3.51 10.89
N GLN A 407 25.70 -4.11 10.31
CA GLN A 407 26.35 -3.61 9.09
C GLN A 407 25.37 -3.57 7.93
N SER A 408 24.48 -4.55 7.80
CA SER A 408 23.51 -4.57 6.71
C SER A 408 22.49 -3.42 6.83
N LEU A 409 22.13 -3.01 8.06
CA LEU A 409 21.32 -1.82 8.31
C LEU A 409 22.05 -0.53 7.87
N LEU A 410 23.32 -0.37 8.29
CA LEU A 410 24.14 0.76 7.89
C LEU A 410 24.40 0.81 6.36
N ALA A 411 24.59 -0.35 5.74
CA ALA A 411 24.77 -0.46 4.29
C ALA A 411 23.51 -0.08 3.50
N ALA A 412 22.32 -0.46 4.00
CA ALA A 412 21.06 -0.05 3.41
C ALA A 412 20.86 1.47 3.51
N GLU A 413 21.15 2.05 4.67
CA GLU A 413 21.14 3.50 4.89
C GLU A 413 22.09 4.24 3.92
N ALA A 414 23.34 3.80 3.80
CA ALA A 414 24.32 4.36 2.85
C ALA A 414 23.84 4.26 1.40
N CYS A 415 23.18 3.15 1.04
CA CYS A 415 22.58 2.99 -0.27
C CYS A 415 21.43 3.98 -0.51
N PHE A 416 20.54 4.18 0.47
CA PHE A 416 19.43 5.13 0.33
C PHE A 416 19.96 6.55 0.15
N MET A 417 20.97 6.92 0.93
CA MET A 417 21.63 8.21 0.78
C MET A 417 22.23 8.42 -0.59
N SER A 418 22.96 7.43 -1.10
CA SER A 418 23.55 7.49 -2.44
C SER A 418 22.48 7.64 -3.52
N ALA A 419 21.35 6.96 -3.39
CA ALA A 419 20.25 7.03 -4.34
C ALA A 419 19.50 8.38 -4.28
N VAL A 420 19.32 8.96 -3.08
CA VAL A 420 18.75 10.31 -2.90
C VAL A 420 19.66 11.38 -3.50
N ILE A 421 20.98 11.32 -3.27
CA ILE A 421 21.94 12.25 -3.87
C ILE A 421 21.87 12.18 -5.39
N LYS A 422 21.88 10.95 -5.95
CA LYS A 422 21.74 10.77 -7.40
C LYS A 422 20.43 11.37 -7.92
N LEU A 423 19.31 11.10 -7.26
CA LEU A 423 18.01 11.66 -7.64
C LEU A 423 18.02 13.19 -7.64
N ALA A 424 18.63 13.82 -6.63
CA ALA A 424 18.71 15.28 -6.54
C ALA A 424 19.60 15.90 -7.63
N LEU A 425 20.75 15.28 -7.92
CA LEU A 425 21.63 15.74 -8.99
C LEU A 425 20.97 15.62 -10.37
N GLU A 426 20.27 14.51 -10.61
CA GLU A 426 19.52 14.30 -11.86
C GLU A 426 18.31 15.23 -11.96
N ALA A 427 17.54 15.43 -10.88
CA ALA A 427 16.44 16.37 -10.84
C ALA A 427 16.90 17.79 -11.21
N ARG A 428 18.07 18.22 -10.71
CA ARG A 428 18.69 19.48 -11.13
C ARG A 428 18.94 19.56 -12.63
N LEU A 429 19.53 18.52 -13.24
CA LEU A 429 19.78 18.49 -14.70
C LEU A 429 18.48 18.59 -15.50
N LEU A 430 17.43 17.93 -15.02
CA LEU A 430 16.10 17.92 -15.65
C LEU A 430 15.41 19.29 -15.67
N ARG A 431 15.87 20.25 -14.87
CA ARG A 431 15.44 21.66 -14.98
C ARG A 431 15.80 22.25 -16.34
N GLU A 432 16.92 21.83 -16.92
CA GLU A 432 17.40 22.27 -18.23
C GLU A 432 16.70 21.51 -19.38
N GLU A 433 16.09 20.35 -19.08
CA GLU A 433 15.40 19.46 -20.04
C GLU A 433 13.93 19.17 -19.65
N PRO A 434 13.04 20.18 -19.55
CA PRO A 434 11.71 20.01 -18.97
C PRO A 434 10.80 19.04 -19.73
N ALA A 435 11.04 18.82 -21.03
CA ALA A 435 10.26 17.91 -21.86
C ALA A 435 10.46 16.43 -21.49
N GLU A 436 11.67 16.02 -21.11
CA GLU A 436 11.98 14.62 -20.73
C GLU A 436 11.78 14.35 -19.23
N ALA A 437 11.74 15.42 -18.44
CA ALA A 437 11.80 15.36 -16.99
C ALA A 437 10.73 14.47 -16.34
N PRO A 438 9.44 14.50 -16.71
CA PRO A 438 8.44 13.63 -16.07
C PRO A 438 8.73 12.14 -16.24
N ARG A 439 9.15 11.72 -17.44
CA ARG A 439 9.44 10.31 -17.76
C ARG A 439 10.68 9.82 -17.02
N ARG A 440 11.74 10.65 -17.02
CA ARG A 440 12.99 10.33 -16.32
C ARG A 440 12.80 10.32 -14.79
N LEU A 441 12.12 11.31 -14.21
CA LEU A 441 11.81 11.34 -12.77
C LEU A 441 11.00 10.14 -12.32
N HIS A 442 9.95 9.79 -13.07
CA HIS A 442 9.14 8.61 -12.77
C HIS A 442 10.01 7.34 -12.74
N ARG A 443 10.82 7.11 -13.78
CA ARG A 443 11.73 5.96 -13.84
C ARG A 443 12.71 5.93 -12.66
N MET A 444 13.31 7.07 -12.32
CA MET A 444 14.28 7.16 -11.23
C MET A 444 13.64 6.89 -9.86
N ILE A 445 12.45 7.44 -9.62
CA ILE A 445 11.72 7.20 -8.36
C ILE A 445 11.32 5.72 -8.27
N SER A 446 10.81 5.13 -9.35
CA SER A 446 10.49 3.70 -9.37
C SER A 446 11.71 2.82 -9.09
N GLN A 447 12.86 3.13 -9.69
CA GLN A 447 14.11 2.40 -9.43
C GLN A 447 14.60 2.61 -7.99
N PHE A 448 14.47 3.83 -7.46
CA PHE A 448 14.80 4.15 -6.07
C PHE A 448 13.95 3.32 -5.10
N THR A 449 12.64 3.29 -5.29
CA THR A 449 11.73 2.61 -4.38
C THR A 449 11.82 1.10 -4.49
N GLU A 450 11.95 0.55 -5.71
CA GLU A 450 12.16 -0.88 -5.93
C GLU A 450 13.47 -1.34 -5.29
N GLY A 451 14.57 -0.61 -5.52
CA GLY A 451 15.86 -0.90 -4.90
C GLY A 451 15.80 -0.84 -3.37
N LEU A 452 15.01 0.09 -2.83
CA LEU A 452 14.78 0.23 -1.39
C LEU A 452 14.00 -0.96 -0.84
N HIS A 453 12.87 -1.31 -1.45
CA HIS A 453 12.05 -2.45 -1.02
C HIS A 453 12.79 -3.78 -1.11
N GLN A 454 13.53 -4.02 -2.20
CA GLN A 454 14.31 -5.24 -2.35
C GLN A 454 15.36 -5.41 -1.24
N ARG A 455 16.03 -4.32 -0.84
CA ARG A 455 17.04 -4.35 0.22
C ARG A 455 16.40 -4.53 1.58
N LEU A 456 15.36 -3.77 1.90
CA LEU A 456 14.68 -3.91 3.19
C LEU A 456 14.04 -5.29 3.34
N ARG A 457 13.40 -5.82 2.30
CA ARG A 457 12.80 -7.17 2.37
C ARG A 457 13.81 -8.24 2.80
N ARG A 458 15.08 -8.11 2.39
CA ARG A 458 16.17 -9.00 2.81
C ARG A 458 16.59 -8.80 4.26
N LEU A 459 16.54 -7.56 4.76
CA LEU A 459 16.90 -7.23 6.15
C LEU A 459 15.82 -7.61 7.16
N TYR A 460 14.55 -7.56 6.74
CA TYR A 460 13.40 -7.62 7.64
C TYR A 460 12.56 -8.90 7.51
N CYS A 461 13.17 -10.00 7.04
CA CYS A 461 12.56 -11.32 6.97
C CYS A 461 11.13 -11.33 6.39
N GLY A 462 10.88 -10.53 5.34
CA GLY A 462 9.59 -10.48 4.66
C GLY A 462 8.61 -9.41 5.11
N LEU A 463 8.94 -8.53 6.06
CA LEU A 463 8.16 -7.29 6.21
C LEU A 463 8.21 -6.53 4.89
N SER A 464 7.05 -6.08 4.41
CA SER A 464 6.95 -5.13 3.32
C SER A 464 6.88 -3.74 3.97
N PRO A 465 7.99 -2.99 4.08
CA PRO A 465 7.99 -1.66 4.66
C PRO A 465 7.45 -0.67 3.63
N VAL A 466 6.19 -0.89 3.26
CA VAL A 466 5.49 -0.10 2.26
C VAL A 466 5.55 1.37 2.68
N GLY A 467 6.03 2.21 1.77
CA GLY A 467 6.02 3.65 1.95
C GLY A 467 7.30 4.27 2.51
N LEU A 468 8.28 3.49 2.98
CA LEU A 468 9.54 4.09 3.47
C LEU A 468 10.28 4.89 2.39
N GLY A 469 10.13 4.54 1.11
CA GLY A 469 10.62 5.36 0.02
C GLY A 469 10.05 6.78 0.06
N SER A 470 8.74 6.93 0.23
CA SER A 470 8.09 8.25 0.33
C SER A 470 8.48 8.99 1.60
N LEU A 471 8.60 8.29 2.74
CA LEU A 471 9.12 8.89 3.96
C LEU A 471 10.52 9.49 3.73
N VAL A 472 11.43 8.73 3.13
CA VAL A 472 12.79 9.19 2.82
C VAL A 472 12.76 10.41 1.91
N LEU A 473 11.90 10.42 0.90
CA LEU A 473 11.74 11.58 0.00
C LEU A 473 11.16 12.81 0.72
N ILE A 474 10.21 12.65 1.64
CA ILE A 474 9.66 13.74 2.46
C ILE A 474 10.75 14.38 3.32
N GLU A 475 11.52 13.56 4.03
CA GLU A 475 12.59 14.03 4.91
C GLU A 475 13.74 14.66 4.12
N ALA A 476 14.09 14.06 2.99
CA ALA A 476 15.08 14.61 2.06
C ALA A 476 14.64 15.97 1.52
N ASN A 477 13.38 16.08 1.06
CA ASN A 477 12.83 17.32 0.53
C ASN A 477 12.90 18.42 1.59
N ARG A 478 12.36 18.16 2.78
CA ARG A 478 12.36 19.16 3.85
C ARG A 478 13.78 19.59 4.22
N ALA A 479 14.72 18.65 4.33
CA ALA A 479 16.10 18.99 4.64
C ALA A 479 16.79 19.83 3.54
N LEU A 480 16.51 19.55 2.26
CA LEU A 480 16.94 20.38 1.13
C LEU A 480 16.31 21.77 1.21
N SER A 481 15.00 21.87 1.42
CA SER A 481 14.30 23.15 1.56
C SER A 481 14.92 24.00 2.69
N LEU A 482 15.19 23.40 3.85
CA LEU A 482 15.85 24.07 4.97
C LEU A 482 17.30 24.49 4.65
N ALA A 483 18.03 23.69 3.88
CA ALA A 483 19.37 24.07 3.41
C ALA A 483 19.33 25.29 2.47
N HIS A 484 18.22 25.50 1.77
CA HIS A 484 17.95 26.70 0.96
C HIS A 484 17.32 27.85 1.75
N GLY A 485 17.19 27.74 3.08
CA GLY A 485 16.57 28.77 3.92
C GLY A 485 15.05 28.84 3.83
N LEU A 486 14.40 27.84 3.23
CA LEU A 486 12.95 27.74 3.15
C LEU A 486 12.42 27.06 4.43
N GLY A 487 11.61 27.79 5.21
CA GLY A 487 10.95 27.27 6.40
C GLY A 487 9.78 26.36 6.02
N VAL A 488 10.07 25.08 5.76
CA VAL A 488 9.07 24.08 5.38
C VAL A 488 8.59 23.31 6.63
N PRO A 489 7.36 23.57 7.13
CA PRO A 489 6.78 22.77 8.20
C PRO A 489 6.48 21.36 7.67
N LEU A 490 6.72 20.34 8.50
CA LEU A 490 6.20 19.00 8.22
C LEU A 490 4.98 18.75 9.10
N GLU A 491 3.86 18.43 8.48
CA GLU A 491 2.64 18.04 9.18
C GLU A 491 2.55 16.51 9.30
N ALA A 492 2.25 16.03 10.50
CA ALA A 492 1.90 14.66 10.78
C ALA A 492 0.48 14.58 11.35
N VAL A 493 -0.37 13.80 10.69
CA VAL A 493 -1.71 13.47 11.18
C VAL A 493 -1.68 12.07 11.78
N VAL A 494 -1.89 11.99 13.09
CA VAL A 494 -1.94 10.74 13.84
C VAL A 494 -3.38 10.48 14.21
N ARG A 495 -3.96 9.39 13.69
CA ARG A 495 -5.30 8.95 14.07
C ARG A 495 -5.22 7.67 14.87
N ILE A 496 -5.86 7.66 16.03
CA ILE A 496 -5.98 6.50 16.91
C ILE A 496 -7.44 6.09 16.93
N ARG A 497 -7.73 4.92 16.37
CA ARG A 497 -9.06 4.30 16.39
C ARG A 497 -9.06 3.15 17.40
N PRO A 498 -9.58 3.37 18.63
CA PRO A 498 -9.79 2.28 19.57
C PRO A 498 -10.91 1.35 19.06
N TYR A 499 -10.87 0.07 19.41
CA TYR A 499 -11.89 -0.90 18.97
C TYR A 499 -13.31 -0.56 19.48
N SER A 500 -13.39 0.16 20.58
CA SER A 500 -14.64 0.41 21.33
C SER A 500 -15.21 1.82 21.15
N GLY A 501 -14.62 2.70 20.35
CA GLY A 501 -14.91 4.14 20.48
C GLY A 501 -14.63 5.02 19.29
N GLN A 502 -14.74 6.32 19.55
CA GLN A 502 -14.51 7.40 18.59
C GLN A 502 -13.03 7.50 18.21
N GLU A 503 -12.78 7.80 16.95
CA GLU A 503 -11.45 8.05 16.42
C GLU A 503 -10.91 9.39 16.95
N ALA A 504 -9.73 9.36 17.57
CA ALA A 504 -9.02 10.54 18.02
C ALA A 504 -8.01 10.95 16.95
N GLU A 505 -8.07 12.19 16.48
CA GLU A 505 -7.15 12.75 15.49
C GLU A 505 -6.27 13.82 16.12
N PHE A 506 -4.96 13.70 15.92
CA PHE A 506 -3.94 14.62 16.40
C PHE A 506 -3.15 15.14 15.20
N VAL A 507 -3.12 16.46 15.02
CA VAL A 507 -2.31 17.12 14.01
C VAL A 507 -1.07 17.69 14.68
N LEU A 508 0.10 17.19 14.29
CA LEU A 508 1.40 17.58 14.82
C LEU A 508 2.16 18.33 13.74
N VAL A 509 2.80 19.45 14.11
CA VAL A 509 3.60 20.25 13.19
C VAL A 509 5.04 20.26 13.69
N ARG A 510 5.97 19.91 12.80
CA ARG A 510 7.42 20.04 13.01
C ARG A 510 7.91 21.29 12.30
N ASP A 511 8.10 22.35 13.07
CA ASP A 511 8.53 23.66 12.57
C ASP A 511 9.87 23.57 11.81
N GLY A 512 9.97 24.33 10.74
CA GLY A 512 11.17 24.43 9.90
C GLY A 512 12.10 25.57 10.29
N ALA A 513 12.08 26.07 11.53
CA ALA A 513 12.81 27.29 11.89
C ALA A 513 14.33 27.12 11.68
N PRO A 514 14.96 27.89 10.76
CA PRO A 514 16.39 27.83 10.52
C PRO A 514 17.11 28.41 11.75
N GLY A 515 17.65 27.54 12.61
CA GLY A 515 18.39 27.94 13.81
C GLY A 515 17.90 27.32 15.12
N ALA A 516 16.76 26.63 15.11
CA ALA A 516 16.30 25.84 16.25
C ALA A 516 16.61 24.35 16.09
N GLU A 517 17.70 23.98 15.40
CA GLU A 517 18.18 22.61 15.56
C GLU A 517 18.58 22.45 17.04
N PRO A 518 17.97 21.52 17.78
CA PRO A 518 18.38 21.25 19.14
C PRO A 518 19.86 20.86 19.07
N ASP A 519 20.72 21.60 19.78
CA ASP A 519 22.16 21.38 19.81
C ASP A 519 22.44 19.88 19.81
N ALA A 520 22.93 19.36 18.68
CA ALA A 520 23.23 17.95 18.51
C ALA A 520 24.36 17.47 19.46
N GLU A 521 24.89 18.37 20.28
CA GLU A 521 25.85 18.10 21.36
C GLU A 521 25.20 17.69 22.69
N ARG A 522 23.87 17.78 22.87
CA ARG A 522 23.18 17.41 24.13
C ARG A 522 22.49 16.04 24.16
N LEU A 523 22.59 15.24 23.09
CA LEU A 523 22.21 13.82 23.05
C LEU A 523 23.47 12.98 22.82
#